data_AF-A0AAJ2Q905-F1
#
_entry.id   AF-A0AAJ2Q905-F1
#
_cell.length_a   1.000
_cell.length_b   1.000
_cell.length_c   1.000
_cell.angle_alpha   90.00
_cell.angle_beta   90.00
_cell.angle_gamma   90.00
#
_symmetry.space_group_name_H-M   'P 1'
#
loop_
_entity.id
_entity.type
_entity.pdbx_description
1 polymer ?
#
loop_
_entity_poly.entity_id
_entity_poly.type
_entity_poly.pdbx_seq_one_letter_code
_entity_poly.pdbx_strand_id
1 'polypeptide(L)' 'MGAAASDAAVHAWDIAVATGGPSPLTDEPARRPDPAAEELVEPLRGFAHGPAVEAAPGVGDATALLDHLGRDAGRRPEN' A
#
# COMPACT_ATOMS: atom_id res chain seq x y z
N MET A 1 -6.55 -9.89 -0.67
CA MET A 1 -5.94 -10.35 0.60
C MET A 1 -6.81 -9.91 1.78
N GLY A 2 -6.90 -10.70 2.86
CA GLY A 2 -7.55 -10.25 4.11
C GLY A 2 -6.73 -9.19 4.85
N ALA A 3 -7.34 -8.50 5.82
CA ALA A 3 -6.74 -7.34 6.49
C ALA A 3 -5.35 -7.60 7.11
N ALA A 4 -5.19 -8.69 7.86
CA ALA A 4 -3.90 -9.05 8.47
C ALA A 4 -2.81 -9.35 7.43
N ALA A 5 -3.18 -9.96 6.30
CA ALA A 5 -2.25 -10.22 5.21
C ALA A 5 -1.86 -8.93 4.48
N SER A 6 -2.80 -7.99 4.33
CA SER A 6 -2.53 -6.65 3.79
C SER A 6 -1.56 -5.87 4.67
N ASP A 7 -1.77 -5.86 5.98
CA ASP A 7 -0.89 -5.20 6.96
C ASP A 7 0.54 -5.76 6.91
N ALA A 8 0.67 -7.10 6.95
CA ALA A 8 1.96 -7.76 6.85
C ALA A 8 2.68 -7.45 5.52
N ALA A 9 1.94 -7.40 4.40
CA ALA A 9 2.50 -7.09 3.10
C ALA A 9 3.02 -5.63 3.01
N VAL A 10 2.30 -4.69 3.60
CA VAL A 10 2.71 -3.28 3.68
C VAL A 10 3.94 -3.12 4.57
N HIS A 11 4.00 -3.80 5.71
CA HIS A 11 5.19 -3.79 6.56
C HIS A 11 6.41 -4.41 5.87
N ALA A 12 6.23 -5.48 5.10
CA ALA A 12 7.31 -6.06 4.32
C ALA A 12 7.80 -5.10 3.21
N TRP A 13 6.88 -4.33 2.61
CA TRP A 13 7.23 -3.26 1.67
C TRP A 13 8.04 -2.14 2.36
N ASP A 14 7.61 -1.66 3.54
CA ASP A 14 8.32 -0.63 4.29
C ASP A 14 9.77 -1.02 4.60
N ILE A 15 9.97 -2.26 5.05
CA ILE A 15 11.31 -2.79 5.34
C ILE A 15 12.16 -2.81 4.07
N ALA A 16 11.60 -3.26 2.95
CA ALA A 16 12.31 -3.30 1.67
C ALA A 16 12.74 -1.89 1.24
N VAL A 17 11.84 -0.91 1.29
CA VAL A 17 12.14 0.50 0.99
C VAL A 17 13.24 1.03 1.91
N ALA A 18 13.11 0.83 3.23
CA ALA A 18 14.05 1.34 4.21
C ALA A 18 15.46 0.71 4.11
N THR A 19 15.54 -0.51 3.57
CA THR A 19 16.81 -1.25 3.43
C THR A 19 17.38 -1.21 2.00
N GLY A 20 16.68 -0.59 1.05
CA GLY A 20 17.05 -0.59 -0.37
C GLY A 20 16.89 -1.96 -1.05
N GLY A 21 16.12 -2.87 -0.43
CA GLY A 21 15.80 -4.19 -0.98
C GLY A 21 14.66 -4.14 -1.99
N PRO A 22 14.48 -5.22 -2.79
CA PRO A 22 13.32 -5.34 -3.68
C PRO A 22 12.03 -5.46 -2.88
N SER A 23 10.97 -4.77 -3.31
CA SER A 23 9.64 -4.90 -2.72
C SER A 23 9.12 -6.34 -2.87
N PRO A 24 8.67 -6.99 -1.78
CA PRO A 24 7.96 -8.27 -1.85
C PRO A 24 6.48 -8.10 -2.24
N LEU A 25 5.94 -6.87 -2.20
CA LEU A 25 4.59 -6.56 -2.64
C LEU A 25 4.54 -6.52 -4.17
N THR A 26 3.80 -7.45 -4.75
CA THR A 26 3.59 -7.60 -6.20
C THR A 26 2.10 -7.44 -6.55
N ASP A 27 1.79 -7.25 -7.83
CA ASP A 27 0.41 -6.95 -8.25
C ASP A 27 -0.60 -8.08 -8.01
N GLU A 28 -0.14 -9.34 -8.06
CA GLU A 28 -1.02 -10.50 -7.89
C GLU A 28 -1.74 -10.57 -6.53
N PRO A 29 -1.03 -10.45 -5.40
CA PRO A 29 -1.68 -10.36 -4.10
C PRO A 29 -2.42 -9.03 -3.88
N ALA A 30 -2.08 -7.96 -4.61
CA ALA A 30 -2.66 -6.62 -4.46
C ALA A 30 -3.92 -6.35 -5.30
N ARG A 31 -4.21 -7.16 -6.33
CA ARG A 31 -5.31 -7.00 -7.31
C ARG A 31 -6.69 -6.67 -6.76
N ARG A 32 -6.99 -7.12 -5.54
CA ARG A 32 -8.18 -6.72 -4.79
C ARG A 32 -8.00 -7.08 -3.33
N PRO A 33 -7.91 -6.09 -2.43
CA PRO A 33 -8.10 -6.33 -1.01
C PRO A 33 -9.47 -6.99 -0.79
N ASP A 34 -9.57 -7.80 0.24
CA ASP A 34 -10.87 -8.22 0.74
C ASP A 34 -11.66 -6.96 1.15
N PRO A 35 -12.97 -6.84 0.86
CA PRO A 35 -13.77 -5.70 1.30
C PRO A 35 -13.64 -5.40 2.81
N ALA A 36 -13.45 -6.43 3.63
CA ALA A 36 -13.20 -6.26 5.06
C ALA A 36 -11.88 -5.54 5.36
N ALA A 37 -10.86 -5.67 4.49
CA ALA A 37 -9.63 -4.91 4.60
C ALA A 37 -9.87 -3.42 4.28
N GLU A 38 -10.69 -3.11 3.27
CA GLU A 38 -11.04 -1.72 2.92
C GLU A 38 -11.87 -1.05 4.04
N GLU A 39 -12.84 -1.77 4.62
CA GLU A 39 -13.63 -1.28 5.74
C GLU A 39 -12.80 -0.97 7.00
N LEU A 40 -11.65 -1.62 7.17
CA LEU A 40 -10.74 -1.37 8.29
C LEU A 40 -9.81 -0.18 8.06
N VAL A 41 -9.52 0.18 6.81
CA VAL A 41 -8.63 1.30 6.49
C VAL A 41 -9.24 2.62 6.92
N GLU A 42 -10.52 2.84 6.62
CA GLU A 42 -11.14 4.16 6.83
C GLU A 42 -11.20 4.59 8.30
N PRO A 43 -11.60 3.73 9.26
CA PRO A 43 -11.57 4.09 10.69
C PRO A 43 -10.16 4.38 11.23
N LEU A 44 -9.11 3.88 10.57
CA LEU A 44 -7.71 4.01 11.00
C LEU A 44 -6.96 5.13 10.26
N ARG A 45 -7.63 5.87 9.38
CA ARG A 45 -7.04 6.97 8.62
C ARG A 45 -6.62 8.10 9.55
N GLY A 46 -5.39 8.60 9.39
CA GLY A 46 -4.78 9.60 10.27
C GLY A 46 -4.15 9.03 11.55
N PHE A 47 -4.31 7.72 11.81
CA PHE A 47 -3.60 7.03 12.90
C PHE A 47 -2.58 6.02 12.36
N ALA A 48 -3.03 5.04 11.56
CA ALA A 48 -2.18 4.01 10.98
C ALA A 48 -1.97 4.17 9.47
N HIS A 49 -2.92 4.82 8.78
CA HIS A 49 -2.88 5.06 7.34
C HIS A 49 -2.89 6.56 7.00
N GLY A 50 -2.22 6.91 5.91
CA GLY A 50 -2.19 8.28 5.41
C GLY A 50 -3.47 8.66 4.66
N PRO A 51 -3.58 9.93 4.23
CA PRO A 51 -4.60 10.31 3.25
C PRO A 51 -4.40 9.48 1.98
N ALA A 52 -5.50 8.95 1.43
CA ALA A 52 -5.43 8.22 0.16
C ALA A 52 -4.91 9.16 -0.94
N VAL A 53 -3.97 8.66 -1.72
CA VAL A 53 -3.49 9.31 -2.94
C VAL A 53 -4.27 8.72 -4.12
N GLU A 54 -4.67 9.57 -5.06
CA GLU A 54 -5.30 9.10 -6.28
C GLU A 54 -4.26 8.38 -7.14
N ALA A 55 -4.46 7.07 -7.33
CA ALA A 55 -3.58 6.25 -8.14
C ALA A 55 -3.63 6.70 -9.60
N ALA A 56 -2.47 6.91 -10.21
CA ALA A 56 -2.40 7.31 -11.62
C ALA A 56 -2.98 6.20 -12.52
N PRO A 57 -3.63 6.55 -13.65
CA PRO A 57 -4.17 5.54 -14.56
C PRO A 57 -3.09 4.58 -15.07
N GLY A 58 -3.36 3.28 -15.01
CA GLY A 58 -2.47 2.24 -15.53
C GLY A 58 -1.31 1.84 -14.60
N VAL A 59 -1.29 2.31 -13.35
CA VAL A 59 -0.35 1.77 -12.34
C VAL A 59 -0.75 0.35 -11.92
N GLY A 60 0.24 -0.45 -11.52
CA GLY A 60 0.02 -1.80 -11.02
C GLY A 60 -0.74 -1.81 -9.69
N ASP A 61 -1.43 -2.91 -9.41
CA ASP A 61 -2.28 -3.07 -8.23
C ASP A 61 -1.52 -2.85 -6.91
N ALA A 62 -0.24 -3.21 -6.85
CA ALA A 62 0.60 -2.95 -5.68
C ALA A 62 0.79 -1.44 -5.43
N THR A 63 0.96 -0.66 -6.51
CA THR A 63 1.09 0.80 -6.43
C THR A 63 -0.24 1.42 -6.02
N ALA A 64 -1.35 0.98 -6.63
CA ALA A 64 -2.68 1.47 -6.28
C ALA A 64 -3.05 1.20 -4.81
N LEU A 65 -2.68 0.03 -4.27
CA LEU A 65 -2.88 -0.30 -2.86
C LEU A 65 -2.06 0.63 -1.94
N LEU A 66 -0.78 0.84 -2.24
CA LEU A 66 0.07 1.73 -1.44
C LEU A 66 -0.46 3.17 -1.46
N ASP A 67 -0.83 3.68 -2.63
CA ASP A 67 -1.44 5.00 -2.79
C ASP A 67 -2.72 5.13 -1.97
N HIS A 68 -3.60 4.11 -1.99
CA HIS A 68 -4.82 4.08 -1.17
C HIS A 68 -4.56 4.14 0.34
N LEU A 69 -3.48 3.50 0.80
CA LEU A 69 -3.03 3.52 2.20
C LEU A 69 -2.26 4.80 2.57
N GLY A 70 -2.08 5.72 1.61
CA GLY A 70 -1.32 6.95 1.76
C GLY A 70 0.19 6.72 1.85
N ARG A 71 0.68 5.59 1.34
CA ARG A 71 2.11 5.29 1.20
C ARG A 71 2.52 5.67 -0.20
N ASP A 72 3.38 6.67 -0.29
CA ASP A 72 3.77 7.26 -1.58
C ASP A 72 4.72 6.35 -2.35
N ALA A 73 4.17 5.39 -3.10
CA ALA A 73 4.95 4.43 -3.88
C ALA A 73 5.58 5.07 -5.13
N GLY A 74 5.09 6.24 -5.54
CA GLY A 74 5.43 6.91 -6.79
C GLY A 74 6.33 8.15 -6.66
N ARG A 75 6.40 8.84 -5.51
CA ARG A 75 7.34 9.96 -5.34
C ARG A 75 8.75 9.45 -5.07
N ARG A 76 9.64 9.63 -6.06
CA ARG A 76 11.06 9.84 -5.74
C ARG A 76 11.14 11.04 -4.79
N PRO A 77 11.98 11.00 -3.74
CA PRO A 77 12.25 12.21 -2.98
C PRO A 77 12.72 13.27 -3.98
N GLU A 78 12.02 14.40 -4.00
CA GLU A 78 12.49 15.57 -4.71
C GLU A 78 13.86 15.96 -4.15
N ASN A 79 14.80 16.15 -5.08
CA ASN A 79 16.24 16.34 -4.88
C ASN A 79 16.58 17.48 -3.92
#